data_AF-A0A6M3VZR5-F1
#
_entry.id   AF-A0A6M3VZR5-F1
#
_cell.length_a   1.000
_cell.length_b   1.000
_cell.length_c   1.000
_cell.angle_alpha   90.00
_cell.angle_beta   90.00
_cell.angle_gamma   90.00
#
_symmetry.space_group_name_H-M   'P 1'
#
loop_
_entity.id
_entity.type
_entity.pdbx_description
1 polymer ?
#
loop_
_entity_poly.entity_id
_entity_poly.type
_entity_poly.pdbx_seq_one_letter_code
_entity_poly.pdbx_strand_id
1 'polypeptide(L)'
;LSAKNYGRAVYECLRGGLDFTKDDENVNSQPFMRWRDRFLFVAEALFKSQAETGEIKGHYLNATAGTCEEMLKRAVFARELGAPIVMHDYLTGGFTANT
;
A
#
# COMPACT_ATOMS: atom_id res chain seq x y z
N LEU A 1 13.27 -4.70 -1.42
CA LEU A 1 12.61 -5.35 -2.58
C LEU A 1 12.33 -4.29 -3.65
N SER A 2 12.32 -4.64 -4.93
CA SER A 2 11.78 -3.73 -5.97
C SER A 2 10.24 -3.74 -5.92
N ALA A 3 9.58 -2.71 -6.47
CA ALA A 3 8.13 -2.61 -6.48
C ALA A 3 7.44 -3.86 -7.06
N LYS A 4 7.94 -4.38 -8.18
CA LYS A 4 7.41 -5.59 -8.82
C LYS A 4 7.56 -6.84 -7.95
N ASN A 5 8.72 -7.02 -7.33
CA ASN A 5 8.94 -8.16 -6.43
C ASN A 5 8.14 -8.02 -5.13
N TYR A 6 7.88 -6.79 -4.69
CA TYR A 6 7.01 -6.50 -3.56
C TYR A 6 5.57 -6.92 -3.85
N GLY A 7 5.01 -6.51 -5.00
CA GLY A 7 3.69 -6.95 -5.46
C GLY A 7 3.59 -8.48 -5.60
N ARG A 8 4.64 -9.14 -6.12
CA ARG A 8 4.68 -10.61 -6.17
C ARG A 8 4.55 -11.23 -4.78
N ALA A 9 5.32 -10.75 -3.80
CA ALA A 9 5.23 -11.27 -2.43
C ALA A 9 3.84 -11.07 -1.82
N VAL A 10 3.24 -9.88 -2.04
CA VAL A 10 1.87 -9.57 -1.60
C VAL A 10 0.86 -10.56 -2.19
N TYR A 11 0.92 -10.82 -3.50
CA TYR A 11 0.02 -11.77 -4.16
C TYR A 11 0.11 -13.17 -3.54
N GLU A 12 1.32 -13.69 -3.37
CA GLU A 12 1.54 -15.04 -2.82
C GLU A 12 0.99 -15.17 -1.39
N CYS A 13 1.15 -14.13 -0.57
CA CYS A 13 0.60 -14.08 0.78
C CYS A 13 -0.93 -14.03 0.80
N LEU A 14 -1.53 -13.14 0.00
CA LEU A 14 -2.99 -12.94 -0.01
C LEU A 14 -3.73 -14.13 -0.59
N ARG A 15 -3.26 -14.71 -1.70
CA ARG A 15 -3.85 -15.93 -2.28
C ARG A 15 -3.72 -17.14 -1.34
N GLY A 16 -2.74 -17.10 -0.42
CA GLY A 16 -2.49 -18.14 0.57
C GLY A 16 -3.46 -18.13 1.75
N GLY A 17 -4.41 -17.19 1.79
CA GLY A 17 -5.46 -17.11 2.80
C GLY A 17 -5.32 -15.94 3.78
N LEU A 18 -4.31 -15.08 3.65
CA LEU A 18 -4.27 -13.83 4.43
C LEU A 18 -5.29 -12.84 3.87
N ASP A 19 -6.01 -12.16 4.76
CA ASP A 19 -6.90 -11.06 4.37
C ASP A 19 -6.13 -9.80 4.01
N PHE A 20 -5.06 -9.54 4.76
CA PHE A 20 -4.25 -8.33 4.64
C PHE A 20 -2.76 -8.61 4.61
N THR A 21 -2.06 -7.77 3.86
CA THR A 21 -0.61 -7.56 3.97
C THR A 21 -0.36 -6.07 4.21
N LYS A 22 0.87 -5.67 4.57
CA LYS A 22 1.18 -4.27 4.87
C LYS A 22 2.53 -3.84 4.30
N ASP A 23 2.61 -2.56 3.97
CA ASP A 23 3.88 -1.85 3.95
C ASP A 23 4.51 -1.89 5.36
N ASP A 24 5.83 -1.94 5.42
CA ASP A 24 6.55 -1.67 6.67
C ASP A 24 6.45 -0.15 6.98
N GLU A 25 6.53 0.25 8.24
CA GLU A 25 6.39 1.67 8.62
C GLU A 25 7.45 2.56 7.97
N ASN A 26 8.62 2.00 7.66
CA ASN A 26 9.68 2.74 6.97
C ASN A 26 9.55 2.70 5.43
N VAL A 27 8.57 1.99 4.86
CA VAL A 27 8.36 1.87 3.40
C VAL A 27 7.52 3.04 2.87
N ASN A 28 8.19 4.16 2.63
CA ASN A 28 7.59 5.39 2.10
C ASN A 28 7.84 5.50 0.59
N SER A 29 8.90 6.21 0.18
CA SER A 29 9.30 6.33 -1.23
C SER A 29 10.83 6.44 -1.35
N GLN A 30 11.49 5.29 -1.44
CA GLN A 30 12.94 5.20 -1.46
C GLN A 30 13.48 4.99 -2.89
N PRO A 31 14.78 5.24 -3.15
CA PRO A 31 15.38 5.03 -4.47
C PRO A 31 15.15 3.62 -5.06
N PHE A 32 15.14 2.59 -4.22
CA PHE A 32 14.95 1.20 -4.66
C PHE A 32 13.48 0.82 -4.90
N MET A 33 12.52 1.63 -4.44
CA MET A 33 11.09 1.38 -4.57
C MET A 33 10.30 2.68 -4.36
N ARG A 34 9.95 3.35 -5.48
CA ARG A 34 9.09 4.53 -5.44
C ARG A 34 7.65 4.13 -5.11
N TRP A 35 6.98 4.98 -4.33
CA TRP A 35 5.64 4.68 -3.80
C TRP A 35 4.62 4.39 -4.90
N ARG A 36 4.65 5.16 -5.99
CA ARG A 36 3.65 5.03 -7.07
C ARG A 36 3.75 3.69 -7.78
N ASP A 37 4.97 3.23 -8.06
CA ASP A 37 5.20 1.91 -8.67
C ASP A 37 4.78 0.79 -7.72
N ARG A 38 5.07 0.94 -6.42
CA ARG A 38 4.63 -0.03 -5.40
C ARG A 38 3.12 -0.13 -5.37
N PHE A 39 2.41 0.99 -5.33
CA PHE A 39 0.95 1.05 -5.29
C PHE A 39 0.35 0.34 -6.51
N LEU A 40 0.92 0.55 -7.71
CA LEU A 40 0.47 -0.12 -8.93
C LEU A 40 0.61 -1.64 -8.85
N PHE A 41 1.80 -2.16 -8.53
CA PHE A 41 2.01 -3.62 -8.47
C PHE A 41 1.28 -4.29 -7.30
N VAL A 42 1.09 -3.58 -6.19
CA VAL A 42 0.31 -4.09 -5.05
C VAL A 42 -1.17 -4.12 -5.39
N ALA A 43 -1.72 -3.12 -6.08
CA ALA A 43 -3.12 -3.14 -6.52
C ALA A 43 -3.38 -4.31 -7.48
N GLU A 44 -2.48 -4.54 -8.44
CA GLU A 44 -2.55 -5.72 -9.33
C GLU A 44 -2.58 -7.03 -8.52
N ALA A 45 -1.66 -7.18 -7.56
CA ALA A 45 -1.57 -8.35 -6.69
C ALA A 45 -2.84 -8.56 -5.84
N LEU A 46 -3.37 -7.48 -5.25
CA LEU A 46 -4.57 -7.48 -4.44
C LEU A 46 -5.76 -7.97 -5.25
N PHE A 47 -6.07 -7.32 -6.37
CA PHE A 47 -7.26 -7.68 -7.16
C PHE A 47 -7.14 -9.06 -7.79
N LYS A 48 -5.93 -9.48 -8.18
CA LYS A 48 -5.68 -10.84 -8.65
C LYS A 48 -5.99 -11.88 -7.56
N SER A 49 -5.44 -11.70 -6.36
CA SER A 49 -5.66 -12.63 -5.24
C SER A 49 -7.13 -12.67 -4.78
N GLN A 50 -7.82 -11.52 -4.78
CA GLN A 50 -9.25 -11.43 -4.48
C GLN A 50 -10.09 -12.17 -5.52
N ALA A 51 -9.77 -12.02 -6.81
CA ALA A 51 -10.46 -12.74 -7.88
C ALA A 51 -10.26 -14.26 -7.80
N GLU A 52 -9.08 -14.73 -7.41
CA GLU A 52 -8.78 -16.17 -7.26
C GLU A 52 -9.42 -16.80 -6.02
N THR A 53 -9.48 -16.06 -4.91
CA THR A 53 -9.97 -16.59 -3.62
C THR A 53 -11.46 -16.38 -3.40
N GLY A 54 -12.07 -15.37 -4.04
CA GLY A 54 -13.46 -14.96 -3.80
C GLY A 54 -13.67 -14.20 -2.49
N GLU A 55 -12.61 -13.92 -1.74
CA GLU A 55 -12.62 -13.19 -0.47
C GLU A 55 -12.10 -11.77 -0.66
N ILE A 56 -12.62 -10.80 0.10
CA ILE A 56 -12.10 -9.42 0.07
C ILE A 56 -10.66 -9.40 0.58
N LYS A 57 -9.75 -8.77 -0.18
CA LYS A 57 -8.33 -8.65 0.18
C LYS A 57 -7.92 -7.19 0.29
N GLY A 58 -6.95 -6.92 1.16
CA GLY A 58 -6.41 -5.58 1.37
C GLY A 58 -4.89 -5.55 1.48
N HIS A 59 -4.32 -4.38 1.23
CA HIS A 59 -2.94 -4.09 1.57
C HIS A 59 -2.86 -2.69 2.18
N TYR A 60 -2.26 -2.58 3.36
CA TYR A 60 -2.02 -1.29 3.99
C TYR A 60 -0.97 -0.51 3.22
N LEU A 61 -1.40 0.25 2.20
CA LEU A 61 -0.54 1.12 1.40
C LEU A 61 -0.13 2.33 2.24
N ASN A 62 1.18 2.50 2.47
CA ASN A 62 1.70 3.54 3.36
C ASN A 62 1.66 4.94 2.72
N ALA A 63 0.81 5.81 3.27
CA ALA A 63 0.66 7.20 2.88
C ALA A 63 1.62 8.16 3.62
N THR A 64 2.35 7.70 4.64
CA THR A 64 3.31 8.52 5.40
C THR A 64 4.29 9.23 4.46
N ALA A 65 4.37 10.55 4.57
CA ALA A 65 5.21 11.39 3.72
C ALA A 65 5.81 12.57 4.51
N GLY A 66 6.78 13.26 3.91
CA GLY A 66 7.44 14.40 4.55
C GLY A 66 6.61 15.70 4.55
N THR A 67 5.52 15.77 3.78
CA THR A 67 4.57 16.90 3.78
C THR A 67 3.14 16.39 3.65
N CYS A 68 2.17 17.20 4.08
CA CYS A 68 0.75 16.85 4.00
C CYS A 68 0.29 16.69 2.53
N GLU A 69 0.81 17.50 1.61
CA GLU A 69 0.45 17.43 0.19
C GLU A 69 0.88 16.11 -0.43
N GLU A 70 2.10 15.64 -0.14
CA GLU A 70 2.57 14.35 -0.64
C GLU A 70 1.86 13.17 0.04
N MET A 71 1.48 13.30 1.32
CA MET A 71 0.65 12.30 2.00
C MET A 71 -0.72 12.19 1.34
N LEU A 72 -1.41 13.32 1.15
CA LEU A 72 -2.73 13.36 0.50
C LEU A 72 -2.67 12.84 -0.93
N LYS A 73 -1.63 13.18 -1.69
CA LYS A 73 -1.42 12.67 -3.05
C LYS A 73 -1.32 11.14 -3.10
N ARG A 74 -0.66 10.53 -2.11
CA ARG A 74 -0.61 9.06 -1.99
C ARG A 74 -1.99 8.48 -1.67
N ALA A 75 -2.68 9.06 -0.69
CA ALA A 75 -4.02 8.62 -0.31
C ALA A 75 -5.03 8.74 -1.47
N VAL A 76 -4.97 9.82 -2.24
CA VAL A 76 -5.79 10.03 -3.44
C VAL A 76 -5.47 8.97 -4.49
N PHE A 77 -4.20 8.67 -4.76
CA PHE A 77 -3.86 7.62 -5.73
C PHE A 77 -4.31 6.23 -5.26
N ALA A 78 -4.21 5.90 -3.96
CA ALA A 78 -4.76 4.65 -3.43
C ALA A 78 -6.28 4.56 -3.66
N ARG A 79 -7.00 5.67 -3.46
CA ARG A 79 -8.43 5.78 -3.77
C ARG A 79 -8.73 5.57 -5.26
N GLU A 80 -7.95 6.19 -6.15
CA GLU A 80 -8.09 6.03 -7.61
C GLU A 80 -7.89 4.58 -8.06
N LEU A 81 -7.00 3.84 -7.38
CA LEU A 81 -6.79 2.41 -7.62
C LEU A 81 -7.90 1.52 -7.03
N GLY A 82 -8.82 2.07 -6.24
CA GLY A 82 -9.84 1.29 -5.54
C GLY A 82 -9.31 0.45 -4.38
N ALA A 83 -8.14 0.80 -3.83
CA ALA A 83 -7.59 0.10 -2.67
C ALA A 83 -8.50 0.31 -1.44
N PRO A 84 -8.83 -0.74 -0.67
CA PRO A 84 -9.80 -0.63 0.43
C PRO A 84 -9.20 -0.01 1.71
N ILE A 85 -7.87 0.09 1.81
CA ILE A 85 -7.20 0.51 3.03
C ILE A 85 -5.84 1.15 2.76
N VAL A 86 -5.45 2.10 3.60
CA VAL A 86 -4.13 2.75 3.64
C VAL A 86 -3.62 2.73 5.09
N MET A 87 -2.34 3.03 5.29
CA MET A 87 -1.77 3.25 6.63
C MET A 87 -1.05 4.59 6.73
N HIS A 88 -0.90 5.07 7.96
CA HIS A 88 -0.18 6.28 8.31
C HIS A 88 0.52 6.11 9.66
N ASP A 89 1.77 6.54 9.75
CA ASP A 89 2.56 6.50 10.97
C ASP A 89 2.28 7.76 11.81
N TYR A 90 1.19 7.74 12.56
CA TYR A 90 0.59 8.94 13.19
C TYR A 90 1.56 9.75 14.09
N LEU A 91 2.50 9.10 14.78
CA LEU A 91 3.48 9.80 15.62
C LEU A 91 4.60 10.44 14.80
N THR A 92 5.14 9.74 13.80
CA THR A 92 6.28 10.23 13.01
C THR A 92 5.84 11.17 11.88
N GLY A 93 4.61 11.02 11.38
CA GLY A 93 3.96 11.98 10.48
C GLY A 93 3.33 13.17 11.21
N GLY A 94 2.95 12.99 12.48
CA GLY A 94 2.40 14.03 13.35
C GLY A 94 0.87 14.09 13.36
N PHE A 95 0.31 14.51 14.51
CA PHE A 95 -1.13 14.54 14.75
C PHE A 95 -1.91 15.44 13.79
N THR A 96 -1.33 16.58 13.39
CA THR A 96 -1.96 17.49 12.43
C THR A 96 -2.12 16.85 11.05
N ALA A 97 -1.15 16.06 10.60
CA ALA A 97 -1.26 15.35 9.32
C ALA A 97 -2.28 14.18 9.41
N ASN A 98 -2.44 13.60 10.60
CA ASN A 98 -3.33 12.46 10.82
C ASN A 98 -4.82 12.83 11.00
N THR A 99 -5.16 14.10 11.22
CA THR A 99 -6.53 14.57 11.53
C THR A 99 -7.11 15.32 10.36
#